data_AF-A0A660RS61-F1
#
_entry.id   AF-A0A660RS61-F1
#
_cell.length_a   1.000
_cell.length_b   1.000
_cell.length_c   1.000
_cell.angle_alpha   90.00
_cell.angle_beta   90.00
_cell.angle_gamma   90.00
#
_symmetry.space_group_name_H-M   'P 1'
#
loop_
_entity.id
_entity.type
_entity.pdbx_description
1 polymer ?
#
loop_
_entity_poly.entity_id
_entity_poly.type
_entity_poly.pdbx_seq_one_letter_code
_entity_poly.pdbx_strand_id
1 'polypeptide(L)'
;MEEQKMRVPFAGIVVGDTLYWVCIIGALIALIGPVVSLLAPANNVADPFKIFSLVWEGKSAEEIWAAVTAAGQYPGPLFWMHDLSKGDAITQLGVWLACSCSLPAALFGGIVYLFGLGGARRSLTYFIICMFVACMILYAMLI
;
A
#
# COMPACT_ATOMS: atom_id res chain seq x y z
N MET A 1 -33.74 2.01 30.65
CA MET A 1 -32.26 1.93 30.52
C MET A 1 -31.92 2.76 29.30
N GLU A 2 -31.44 3.99 29.50
CA GLU A 2 -30.91 4.78 28.39
C GLU A 2 -29.69 4.04 27.85
N GLU A 3 -29.70 3.72 26.56
CA GLU A 3 -28.58 3.10 25.87
C GLU A 3 -27.43 4.11 25.90
N GLN A 4 -26.46 3.90 26.79
CA GLN A 4 -25.27 4.73 26.89
C GLN A 4 -24.44 4.49 25.62
N LYS A 5 -24.77 5.21 24.55
CA LYS A 5 -24.11 5.14 23.26
C LYS A 5 -22.65 5.54 23.46
N MET A 6 -21.78 4.54 23.58
CA MET A 6 -20.34 4.73 23.76
C MET A 6 -19.84 5.54 22.56
N ARG A 7 -19.54 6.83 22.78
CA ARG A 7 -19.03 7.70 21.72
C ARG A 7 -17.60 7.26 21.43
N VAL A 8 -17.37 6.80 20.21
CA VAL A 8 -16.03 6.46 19.73
C VAL A 8 -15.13 7.70 19.87
N PRO A 9 -13.92 7.57 20.45
CA PRO A 9 -13.00 8.70 20.56
C PRO A 9 -12.69 9.26 19.16
N PHE A 10 -12.64 10.58 19.03
CA PHE A 10 -12.42 11.26 17.74
C PHE A 10 -11.15 10.78 17.02
N ALA A 11 -10.06 10.53 17.76
CA ALA A 11 -8.85 9.94 17.20
C ALA A 11 -9.08 8.58 16.52
N GLY A 12 -9.95 7.74 17.10
CA GLY A 12 -10.32 6.45 16.51
C GLY A 12 -11.11 6.59 15.22
N ILE A 13 -11.97 7.61 15.12
CA ILE A 13 -12.71 7.93 13.90
C ILE A 13 -11.75 8.37 12.80
N VAL A 14 -10.86 9.34 13.08
CA VAL A 14 -9.89 9.83 12.09
C VAL A 14 -8.97 8.73 11.59
N VAL A 15 -8.43 7.91 12.49
CA VAL A 15 -7.57 6.77 12.13
C VAL A 15 -8.35 5.75 11.29
N GLY A 16 -9.56 5.38 11.71
CA GLY A 16 -10.40 4.41 11.01
C GLY A 16 -10.80 4.88 9.61
N ASP A 17 -11.27 6.12 9.48
CA ASP A 17 -11.67 6.70 8.20
C ASP A 17 -10.47 6.82 7.25
N THR A 18 -9.29 7.21 7.77
CA THR A 18 -8.07 7.29 6.96
C THR A 18 -7.67 5.91 6.43
N LEU A 19 -7.65 4.90 7.29
CA LEU A 19 -7.34 3.52 6.89
C LEU A 19 -8.32 3.04 5.82
N TYR A 20 -9.63 3.23 6.07
CA TYR A 20 -10.70 2.78 5.20
C TYR A 20 -10.57 3.39 3.80
N TRP A 21 -10.48 4.72 3.70
CA TRP A 21 -10.46 5.40 2.41
C TRP A 21 -9.16 5.16 1.64
N VAL A 22 -8.00 5.21 2.30
CA VAL A 22 -6.73 4.97 1.61
C VAL A 22 -6.64 3.52 1.12
N CYS A 23 -7.09 2.56 1.92
CA CYS A 23 -7.14 1.15 1.51
C CYS A 23 -8.10 0.94 0.33
N ILE A 24 -9.30 1.52 0.36
CA ILE A 24 -10.26 1.42 -0.74
C ILE A 24 -9.72 2.04 -2.03
N ILE A 25 -9.14 3.23 -1.95
CA ILE A 25 -8.56 3.89 -3.13
C ILE A 25 -7.43 3.03 -3.71
N GLY A 26 -6.53 2.51 -2.85
CA GLY A 26 -5.47 1.59 -3.28
C GLY A 26 -6.01 0.32 -3.93
N ALA A 27 -7.03 -0.30 -3.35
CA ALA A 27 -7.67 -1.50 -3.91
C ALA A 27 -8.35 -1.22 -5.27
N LEU A 28 -9.01 -0.07 -5.42
CA LEU A 28 -9.61 0.35 -6.69
C LEU A 28 -8.55 0.56 -7.76
N ILE A 29 -7.42 1.20 -7.43
CA ILE A 29 -6.29 1.37 -8.35
C ILE A 29 -5.69 0.00 -8.72
N ALA A 30 -5.50 -0.88 -7.73
CA ALA A 30 -4.97 -2.22 -7.94
C ALA A 30 -5.87 -3.06 -8.86
N LEU A 31 -7.19 -2.81 -8.88
CA LEU A 31 -8.12 -3.48 -9.78
C LEU A 31 -7.98 -3.04 -11.24
N ILE A 32 -7.55 -1.79 -11.49
CA ILE A 32 -7.39 -1.26 -12.85
C ILE A 32 -6.24 -1.98 -13.57
N GLY A 33 -5.15 -2.27 -12.87
CA GLY A 33 -3.95 -2.86 -13.44
C GLY A 33 -4.19 -4.19 -14.17
N PRO A 34 -4.83 -5.21 -13.56
CA PRO A 34 -5.19 -6.45 -14.23
C PRO A 34 -6.09 -6.25 -15.44
N VAL A 35 -7.01 -5.27 -15.43
CA VAL A 35 -7.83 -4.95 -16.61
C VAL A 35 -6.95 -4.47 -17.76
N VAL A 36 -5.99 -3.59 -17.49
CA VAL A 36 -5.01 -3.14 -18.50
C VAL A 36 -4.13 -4.29 -18.97
N SER A 37 -3.65 -5.14 -18.05
CA SER A 37 -2.83 -6.31 -18.37
C SER A 37 -3.58 -7.33 -19.24
N LEU A 38 -4.90 -7.47 -19.07
CA LEU A 38 -5.73 -8.37 -19.88
C LEU A 38 -6.04 -7.79 -21.26
N LEU A 39 -6.30 -6.49 -21.36
CA LEU A 39 -6.60 -5.82 -22.64
C LEU A 39 -5.36 -5.63 -23.52
N ALA A 40 -4.20 -5.41 -22.91
CA ALA A 40 -2.92 -5.23 -23.60
C ALA A 40 -1.82 -6.06 -22.92
N PRO A 41 -1.76 -7.38 -23.16
CA PRO A 41 -0.80 -8.26 -22.48
C PRO A 41 0.67 -7.92 -22.74
N ALA A 42 0.97 -7.33 -23.90
CA ALA A 42 2.30 -6.83 -24.25
C ALA A 42 2.70 -5.55 -23.50
N ASN A 43 1.76 -4.88 -22.84
CA ASN A 43 1.96 -3.62 -22.11
C ASN A 43 2.12 -3.88 -20.59
N ASN A 44 3.03 -4.78 -20.25
CA ASN A 44 3.43 -5.10 -18.87
C ASN A 44 4.96 -5.06 -18.75
N VAL A 45 5.48 -4.84 -17.54
CA VAL A 45 6.93 -4.90 -17.27
C VAL A 45 7.42 -6.33 -17.33
N ALA A 46 6.64 -7.25 -16.76
CA ALA A 46 6.88 -8.68 -16.80
C ALA A 46 5.81 -9.38 -17.65
N ASP A 47 6.24 -10.29 -18.53
CA ASP A 47 5.34 -11.09 -19.38
C ASP A 47 4.45 -12.02 -18.53
N PRO A 48 3.13 -11.74 -18.40
CA PRO A 48 2.26 -12.48 -17.50
C PRO A 48 2.01 -13.92 -17.95
N PHE A 49 2.23 -14.24 -19.23
CA PHE A 49 1.96 -15.58 -19.76
C PHE A 49 3.09 -16.57 -19.47
N LYS A 50 4.30 -16.09 -19.17
CA LYS A 50 5.47 -16.93 -18.92
C LYS A 50 5.78 -17.16 -17.45
N ILE A 51 5.42 -16.20 -16.58
CA ILE A 51 5.78 -16.26 -15.15
C ILE A 51 5.35 -17.59 -14.54
N PHE A 52 4.07 -17.95 -14.70
CA PHE A 52 3.57 -19.15 -14.05
C PHE A 52 4.11 -20.45 -14.66
N SER A 53 4.29 -20.53 -15.99
CA SER A 53 4.87 -21.73 -16.61
C SER A 53 6.29 -21.98 -16.11
N LEU A 54 7.12 -20.93 -16.02
CA LEU A 54 8.49 -21.03 -15.53
C LEU A 54 8.55 -21.41 -14.04
N VAL A 55 7.61 -20.92 -13.23
CA VAL A 55 7.46 -21.34 -11.83
C VAL A 55 7.13 -22.83 -11.72
N TRP A 56 6.21 -23.35 -12.54
CA TRP A 56 5.87 -24.77 -12.55
C TRP A 56 6.98 -25.67 -13.11
N GLU A 57 7.83 -25.14 -13.99
CA GLU A 57 9.04 -25.80 -14.46
C GLU A 57 10.15 -25.86 -13.39
N GLY A 58 9.97 -25.19 -12.24
CA GLY A 58 10.94 -25.18 -11.15
C GLY A 58 12.16 -24.28 -11.40
N LYS A 59 12.01 -23.26 -12.25
CA LYS A 59 13.05 -22.26 -12.51
C LYS A 59 13.35 -21.42 -11.27
N SER A 60 14.60 -20.95 -11.15
CA SER A 60 15.00 -20.02 -10.09
C SER A 60 14.37 -18.63 -10.31
N ALA A 61 14.32 -17.81 -9.26
CA ALA A 61 13.80 -16.45 -9.37
C ALA A 61 14.59 -15.62 -10.40
N GLU A 62 15.92 -15.75 -10.43
CA GLU A 62 16.80 -15.07 -11.38
C GLU A 62 16.50 -15.50 -12.83
N GLU A 63 16.31 -16.81 -13.06
CA GLU A 63 15.96 -17.34 -14.39
C GLU A 63 14.59 -16.82 -14.86
N ILE A 64 13.61 -16.76 -13.94
CA ILE A 64 12.26 -16.25 -14.25
C ILE A 64 12.33 -14.78 -14.64
N TRP A 65 12.96 -13.94 -13.80
CA TRP A 65 13.09 -12.51 -14.06
C TRP A 65 13.86 -12.22 -15.36
N ALA A 66 14.90 -13.01 -15.65
CA ALA A 66 15.64 -12.94 -16.90
C ALA A 66 14.78 -13.24 -18.13
N ALA A 67 13.81 -14.15 -18.01
CA ALA A 67 12.95 -14.59 -19.11
C ALA A 67 11.72 -13.70 -19.32
N VAL A 68 11.21 -13.04 -18.27
CA VAL A 68 9.93 -12.32 -18.31
C VAL A 68 10.09 -10.81 -18.44
N THR A 69 11.27 -10.26 -18.18
CA THR A 69 11.52 -8.80 -18.24
C THR A 69 12.47 -8.44 -19.37
N ALA A 70 12.28 -7.25 -19.97
CA ALA A 70 13.20 -6.75 -21.00
C ALA A 70 14.61 -6.45 -20.46
N ALA A 71 14.73 -6.09 -19.18
CA ALA A 71 16.00 -5.81 -18.53
C ALA A 71 16.76 -7.08 -18.10
N GLY A 72 16.14 -8.26 -18.22
CA GLY A 72 16.74 -9.52 -17.82
C GLY A 72 16.97 -9.65 -16.31
N GLN A 73 16.31 -8.84 -15.49
CA GLN A 73 16.51 -8.77 -14.04
C GLN A 73 15.24 -8.31 -13.32
N TYR A 74 15.19 -8.51 -12.00
CA TYR A 74 14.09 -8.04 -11.17
C TYR A 74 13.92 -6.51 -11.31
N PRO A 75 12.72 -6.00 -11.63
CA PRO A 75 12.52 -4.57 -11.88
C PRO A 75 12.57 -3.70 -10.60
N GLY A 76 12.61 -4.31 -9.41
CA GLY A 76 12.71 -3.61 -8.13
C GLY A 76 11.36 -3.40 -7.44
N PRO A 77 11.33 -3.02 -6.15
CA PRO A 77 10.08 -2.87 -5.38
C PRO A 77 9.26 -1.63 -5.76
N LEU A 78 9.87 -0.66 -6.44
CA LEU A 78 9.25 0.63 -6.81
C LEU A 78 9.21 0.85 -8.33
N PHE A 79 9.20 -0.23 -9.12
CA PHE A 79 9.23 -0.11 -10.58
C PHE A 79 8.03 0.68 -11.14
N TRP A 80 6.89 0.65 -10.43
CA TRP A 80 5.72 1.46 -10.76
C TRP A 80 6.04 2.96 -10.95
N MET A 81 7.08 3.50 -10.30
CA MET A 81 7.45 4.91 -10.43
C MET A 81 7.93 5.29 -11.84
N HIS A 82 8.52 4.34 -12.57
CA HIS A 82 9.08 4.57 -13.90
C HIS A 82 8.16 4.06 -15.02
N ASP A 83 7.22 3.18 -14.69
CA ASP A 83 6.47 2.36 -15.65
C ASP A 83 4.94 2.50 -15.51
N LEU A 84 4.43 3.64 -15.01
CA LEU A 84 3.00 3.88 -14.73
C LEU A 84 2.01 3.56 -15.88
N SER A 85 2.47 3.52 -17.13
CA SER A 85 1.63 3.15 -18.28
C SER A 85 1.40 1.64 -18.43
N LYS A 86 2.14 0.81 -17.69
CA LYS A 86 2.07 -0.65 -17.76
C LYS A 86 1.08 -1.21 -16.73
N GLY A 87 0.37 -2.28 -17.09
CA GLY A 87 -0.73 -2.80 -16.26
C GLY A 87 -0.28 -3.34 -14.89
N ASP A 88 0.83 -4.06 -14.86
CA ASP A 88 1.45 -4.57 -13.63
C ASP A 88 2.02 -3.46 -12.74
N ALA A 89 2.54 -2.38 -13.32
CA ALA A 89 2.96 -1.18 -12.59
C ALA A 89 1.78 -0.48 -11.90
N ILE A 90 0.63 -0.34 -12.58
CA ILE A 90 -0.59 0.22 -11.98
C ILE A 90 -1.07 -0.66 -10.82
N THR A 91 -1.02 -1.99 -11.01
CA THR A 91 -1.36 -2.96 -9.95
C THR A 91 -0.46 -2.77 -8.73
N GLN A 92 0.85 -2.69 -8.94
CA GLN A 92 1.84 -2.51 -7.87
C GLN A 92 1.65 -1.18 -7.14
N LEU A 93 1.36 -0.08 -7.85
CA LEU A 93 1.03 1.21 -7.24
C LEU A 93 -0.18 1.10 -6.31
N GLY A 94 -1.25 0.45 -6.76
CA GLY A 94 -2.46 0.28 -5.95
C GLY A 94 -2.20 -0.53 -4.67
N VAL A 95 -1.43 -1.61 -4.79
CA VAL A 95 -0.99 -2.43 -3.63
C VAL A 95 -0.11 -1.62 -2.69
N TRP A 96 0.87 -0.89 -3.22
CA TRP A 96 1.76 -0.04 -2.42
C TRP A 96 0.96 1.02 -1.64
N LEU A 97 -0.01 1.69 -2.29
CA LEU A 97 -0.87 2.67 -1.66
C LEU A 97 -1.75 2.04 -0.57
N ALA A 98 -2.39 0.90 -0.86
CA ALA A 98 -3.23 0.19 0.10
C ALA A 98 -2.45 -0.26 1.34
N CYS A 99 -1.27 -0.85 1.15
CA CYS A 99 -0.39 -1.25 2.25
C CYS A 99 0.13 -0.04 3.04
N SER A 100 0.33 1.10 2.38
CA SER A 100 0.76 2.34 3.04
C SER A 100 -0.31 3.02 3.89
N CYS A 101 -1.58 2.58 3.87
CA CYS A 101 -2.69 3.26 4.56
C CYS A 101 -2.47 3.50 6.06
N SER A 102 -1.69 2.64 6.71
CA SER A 102 -1.34 2.76 8.12
C SER A 102 -0.43 3.95 8.40
N LEU A 103 0.35 4.41 7.43
CA LEU A 103 1.23 5.57 7.56
C LEU A 103 0.46 6.87 7.77
N PRO A 104 -0.42 7.34 6.85
CA PRO A 104 -1.20 8.55 7.07
C PRO A 104 -2.11 8.42 8.29
N ALA A 105 -2.63 7.22 8.58
CA ALA A 105 -3.44 6.98 9.77
C ALA A 105 -2.64 7.21 11.07
N ALA A 106 -1.40 6.71 11.15
CA ALA A 106 -0.51 6.96 12.27
C ALA A 106 -0.13 8.45 12.38
N LEU A 107 0.16 9.12 11.25
CA LEU A 107 0.49 10.54 11.21
C LEU A 107 -0.68 11.40 11.73
N PHE A 108 -1.89 11.20 11.19
CA PHE A 108 -3.07 11.95 11.61
C PHE A 108 -3.49 11.63 13.04
N GLY A 109 -3.43 10.36 13.46
CA GLY A 109 -3.67 9.97 14.85
C GLY A 109 -2.72 10.67 15.81
N GLY A 110 -1.43 10.73 15.47
CA GLY A 110 -0.42 11.46 16.24
C GLY A 110 -0.75 12.95 16.36
N ILE A 111 -1.09 13.62 15.24
CA ILE A 111 -1.47 15.03 15.22
C ILE A 111 -2.70 15.29 16.11
N VAL A 112 -3.72 14.43 16.05
CA VAL A 112 -4.91 14.53 16.90
C VAL A 112 -4.55 14.47 18.38
N TYR A 113 -3.69 13.54 18.80
CA TYR A 113 -3.24 13.44 20.20
C TYR A 113 -2.32 14.59 20.63
N LEU A 114 -1.51 15.13 19.71
CA LEU A 114 -0.61 16.24 20.01
C LEU A 114 -1.37 17.54 20.31
N PHE A 115 -2.41 17.82 19.52
CA PHE A 115 -3.20 19.05 19.62
C PHE A 115 -4.51 18.88 20.40
N GLY A 116 -4.88 17.66 20.79
CA GLY A 116 -6.13 17.39 21.50
C GLY A 116 -7.37 17.67 20.65
N LEU A 117 -7.30 17.40 19.34
CA LEU A 117 -8.38 17.70 18.39
C LEU A 117 -9.63 16.85 18.69
N GLY A 118 -10.81 17.43 18.45
CA GLY A 118 -12.10 16.74 18.60
C GLY A 118 -12.36 16.18 20.01
N GLY A 119 -11.79 16.81 21.05
CA GLY A 119 -11.93 16.36 22.43
C GLY A 119 -11.00 15.22 22.82
N ALA A 120 -10.02 14.87 21.99
CA ALA A 120 -9.00 13.89 22.34
C ALA A 120 -8.13 14.41 23.51
N ARG A 121 -7.76 13.52 24.43
CA ARG A 121 -6.84 13.85 25.53
C ARG A 121 -5.47 14.17 24.96
N ARG A 122 -5.00 15.41 25.15
CA ARG A 122 -3.66 15.82 24.76
C ARG A 122 -2.62 14.92 25.44
N SER A 123 -1.76 14.28 24.65
CA SER A 123 -0.75 13.35 25.14
C SER A 123 0.44 13.27 24.20
N LEU A 124 1.60 13.70 24.71
CA LEU A 124 2.86 13.59 23.97
C LEU A 124 3.29 12.14 23.80
N THR A 125 2.98 11.27 24.76
CA THR A 125 3.34 9.85 24.71
C THR A 125 2.67 9.16 23.52
N TYR A 126 1.37 9.40 23.29
CA TYR A 126 0.67 8.81 22.14
C TYR A 126 1.21 9.36 20.81
N PHE A 127 1.54 10.65 20.75
CA PHE A 127 2.20 11.22 19.58
C PHE A 127 3.53 10.54 19.27
N ILE A 128 4.40 10.34 20.28
CA ILE A 128 5.70 9.67 20.11
C ILE A 128 5.51 8.24 19.60
N ILE A 129 4.55 7.49 20.16
CA ILE A 129 4.25 6.12 19.69
C ILE A 129 3.79 6.14 18.22
N CYS A 130 2.89 7.05 17.84
CA CYS A 130 2.46 7.20 16.46
C CYS A 130 3.63 7.52 15.51
N MET A 131 4.56 8.39 15.92
CA MET A 131 5.76 8.71 15.12
C MET A 131 6.72 7.53 15.00
N PHE A 132 6.92 6.78 16.07
CA PHE A 132 7.72 5.57 16.03
C PHE A 132 7.15 4.54 15.05
N VAL A 133 5.84 4.29 15.11
CA VAL A 133 5.15 3.38 14.17
C VAL A 133 5.23 3.91 12.74
N ALA A 134 5.02 5.20 12.51
CA ALA A 134 5.17 5.80 11.19
C ALA A 134 6.58 5.61 10.61
N CYS A 135 7.63 5.77 11.41
CA CYS A 135 9.01 5.51 10.99
C CYS A 135 9.25 4.04 10.64
N MET A 136 8.70 3.10 11.41
CA MET A 136 8.80 1.66 11.10
C MET A 136 8.12 1.33 9.76
N ILE A 137 6.94 1.91 9.51
CA ILE A 137 6.22 1.72 8.24
C ILE A 137 7.03 2.30 7.07
N LEU A 138 7.54 3.53 7.21
CA LEU A 138 8.38 4.16 6.18
C LEU A 138 9.63 3.32 5.88
N TYR A 139 10.29 2.81 6.91
CA TYR A 139 11.45 1.93 6.71
C TYR A 139 11.06 0.66 5.96
N ALA A 140 9.97 0.00 6.36
CA ALA A 140 9.48 -1.21 5.70
C ALA A 140 9.07 -0.99 4.24
N MET A 141 8.68 0.23 3.86
CA MET A 141 8.33 0.58 2.48
C MET A 141 9.54 0.88 1.58
N LEU A 142 10.71 1.13 2.17
CA LEU A 142 11.94 1.48 1.44
C LEU A 142 12.88 0.29 1.22
N ILE A 143 12.75 -0.76 2.03
CA ILE A 143 13.51 -2.02 1.90
C ILE A 143 12.78 -3.01 0.99
#